data_AF-A0A502GXI2-F1
#
_entry.id   AF-A0A502GXI2-F1
#
_cell.length_a   1.000
_cell.length_b   1.000
_cell.length_c   1.000
_cell.angle_alpha   90.00
_cell.angle_beta   90.00
_cell.angle_gamma   90.00
#
_symmetry.space_group_name_H-M   'P 1'
#
loop_
_entity.id
_entity.type
_entity.pdbx_description
1 polymer ?
#
loop_
_entity_poly.entity_id
_entity_poly.type
_entity_poly.pdbx_seq_one_letter_code
_entity_poly.pdbx_strand_id
1 'polypeptide(L)'
;MASCTRSASLAAIAKVLCAVHFDQIAALALQRTQATPSFATEAEIKTLAAWTPLLTAAGNTKVVKTPEFADFTVPGSEPQFEGQNTNATIGGLGYFAGLNAVQPKGNFYGLPSDVRTQLSLLQDESAPGLDPGLTAYFLLTDGRIVYSKDPTTGNIGGIPITNFYVGSLDLGGLRALNKNGFGFSLAGDWDKNIQVVQPSFNARQALAGV
;
A
#
# COMPACT_ATOMS: atom_id res chain seq x y z
N MET A 1 14.54 -39.37 -18.40
CA MET A 1 13.44 -38.54 -18.93
C MET A 1 12.76 -37.91 -17.72
N ALA A 2 13.03 -36.64 -17.44
CA ALA A 2 12.44 -35.98 -16.28
C ALA A 2 10.94 -35.81 -16.51
N SER A 3 10.13 -36.41 -15.65
CA SER A 3 8.68 -36.22 -15.58
C SER A 3 8.37 -34.81 -15.09
N CYS A 4 8.46 -33.83 -15.99
CA CYS A 4 7.91 -32.50 -15.77
C CYS A 4 6.41 -32.58 -16.07
N THR A 5 5.62 -33.02 -15.10
CA THR A 5 4.16 -33.00 -15.19
C THR A 5 3.70 -31.55 -15.17
N ARG A 6 3.38 -31.02 -16.35
CA ARG A 6 2.74 -29.70 -16.52
C ARG A 6 1.49 -29.66 -15.64
N SER A 7 1.42 -28.71 -14.70
CA SER A 7 0.24 -28.53 -13.84
C SER A 7 -1.03 -28.40 -14.71
N ALA A 8 -2.08 -29.13 -14.35
CA ALA A 8 -3.31 -29.25 -15.13
C ALA A 8 -4.18 -27.97 -15.18
N SER A 9 -3.74 -26.87 -14.56
CA SER A 9 -4.59 -25.70 -14.28
C SER A 9 -4.36 -24.54 -15.24
N LEU A 10 -4.73 -24.70 -16.50
CA LEU A 10 -5.28 -23.56 -17.24
C LEU A 10 -6.68 -23.31 -16.69
N ALA A 11 -6.76 -22.74 -15.48
CA ALA A 11 -8.02 -22.35 -14.89
C ALA A 11 -8.65 -21.24 -15.74
N ALA A 12 -9.95 -21.31 -15.97
CA ALA A 12 -10.67 -20.25 -16.67
C ALA A 12 -10.49 -18.93 -15.92
N ILE A 13 -10.03 -17.89 -16.63
CA ILE A 13 -9.97 -16.54 -16.07
C ILE A 13 -11.41 -16.04 -15.96
N ALA A 14 -11.80 -15.62 -14.75
CA ALA A 14 -13.14 -15.13 -14.51
C ALA A 14 -13.45 -13.91 -15.40
N LYS A 15 -14.69 -13.82 -15.87
CA LYS A 15 -15.15 -12.65 -16.61
C LYS A 15 -15.07 -11.42 -15.70
N VAL A 16 -14.53 -10.32 -16.21
CA VAL A 16 -14.59 -9.02 -15.53
C VAL A 16 -16.05 -8.59 -15.41
N LEU A 17 -16.56 -8.56 -14.17
CA LEU A 17 -17.93 -8.14 -13.86
C LEU A 17 -18.01 -6.63 -13.59
N CYS A 18 -16.99 -6.08 -12.93
CA CYS A 18 -16.86 -4.66 -12.64
C CYS A 18 -15.39 -4.24 -12.81
N ALA A 19 -15.16 -3.11 -13.47
CA ALA A 19 -13.84 -2.49 -13.50
C ALA A 19 -13.55 -1.86 -12.13
N VAL A 20 -12.32 -2.04 -11.64
CA VAL A 20 -11.87 -1.42 -10.39
C VAL A 20 -11.16 -0.12 -10.74
N HIS A 21 -11.71 1.00 -10.27
CA HIS A 21 -11.11 2.32 -10.39
C HIS A 21 -10.79 2.87 -9.00
N PHE A 22 -9.52 3.23 -8.76
CA PHE A 22 -9.09 3.86 -7.51
C PHE A 22 -9.21 5.38 -7.53
N ASP A 23 -9.38 5.99 -8.71
CA ASP A 23 -9.34 7.44 -8.92
C ASP A 23 -8.11 8.07 -8.24
N GLN A 24 -8.31 8.69 -7.09
CA GLN A 24 -7.25 9.32 -6.30
C GLN A 24 -7.22 8.73 -4.88
N ILE A 25 -6.04 8.26 -4.48
CA ILE A 25 -5.72 7.99 -3.08
C ILE A 25 -5.37 9.33 -2.44
N ALA A 26 -6.08 9.72 -1.39
CA ALA A 26 -5.97 11.02 -0.74
C ALA A 26 -5.31 10.97 0.64
N ALA A 27 -5.33 9.81 1.30
CA ALA A 27 -4.68 9.59 2.60
C ALA A 27 -4.32 8.11 2.79
N LEU A 28 -3.46 7.83 3.77
CA LEU A 28 -3.11 6.48 4.21
C LEU A 28 -3.50 6.31 5.68
N ALA A 29 -4.01 5.14 6.05
CA ALA A 29 -4.08 4.71 7.44
C ALA A 29 -3.02 3.64 7.68
N LEU A 30 -2.07 3.93 8.57
CA LEU A 30 -0.86 3.16 8.80
C LEU A 30 -0.96 2.37 10.09
N GLN A 31 -0.51 1.13 10.06
CA GLN A 31 -0.48 0.25 11.22
C GLN A 31 0.75 -0.66 11.12
N ARG A 32 1.38 -1.00 12.25
CA ARG A 32 2.37 -2.09 12.26
C ARG A 32 1.70 -3.37 11.76
N THR A 33 2.45 -4.22 11.06
CA THR A 33 1.96 -5.54 10.64
C THR A 33 1.53 -6.31 11.88
N GLN A 34 0.30 -6.84 11.88
CA GLN A 34 -0.20 -7.64 13.00
C GLN A 34 -0.06 -9.13 12.69
N ALA A 35 0.36 -9.92 13.68
CA ALA A 35 0.34 -11.39 13.58
C ALA A 35 -1.10 -11.93 13.48
N THR A 36 -2.04 -11.26 14.15
CA THR A 36 -3.48 -11.50 14.02
C THR A 36 -4.11 -10.34 13.28
N PRO A 37 -4.86 -10.57 12.20
CA PRO A 37 -5.51 -9.50 11.44
C PRO A 37 -6.34 -8.56 12.33
N SER A 38 -6.20 -7.25 12.13
CA SER A 38 -6.99 -6.23 12.85
C SER A 38 -8.48 -6.31 12.55
N PHE A 39 -8.85 -6.90 11.42
CA PHE A 39 -10.23 -7.14 11.00
C PHE A 39 -10.38 -8.62 10.63
N ALA A 40 -11.34 -9.30 11.25
CA ALA A 40 -11.66 -10.69 10.95
C ALA A 40 -12.54 -10.83 9.71
N THR A 41 -13.36 -9.82 9.41
CA THR A 41 -14.31 -9.85 8.29
C THR A 41 -14.38 -8.55 7.50
N GLU A 42 -14.85 -8.64 6.25
CA GLU A 42 -15.07 -7.46 5.41
C GLU A 42 -16.21 -6.59 5.94
N ALA A 43 -17.13 -7.16 6.73
CA ALA A 43 -18.16 -6.38 7.40
C ALA A 43 -17.55 -5.46 8.46
N GLU A 44 -16.55 -5.92 9.21
CA GLU A 44 -15.91 -5.12 10.26
C GLU A 44 -15.17 -3.91 9.70
N ILE A 45 -14.34 -4.09 8.66
CA ILE A 45 -13.58 -2.98 8.05
C ILE A 45 -14.50 -1.88 7.48
N LYS A 46 -15.76 -2.22 7.15
CA LYS A 46 -16.77 -1.26 6.68
C LYS A 46 -17.42 -0.43 7.80
N THR A 47 -17.18 -0.75 9.06
CA THR A 47 -17.82 -0.10 10.22
C THR A 47 -16.85 0.80 10.99
N LEU A 48 -17.26 2.03 11.29
CA LEU A 48 -16.44 2.98 12.06
C LEU A 48 -16.12 2.45 13.46
N ALA A 49 -17.04 1.69 14.06
CA ALA A 49 -16.88 1.10 15.39
C ALA A 49 -15.69 0.12 15.49
N ALA A 50 -15.31 -0.55 14.40
CA ALA A 50 -14.12 -1.40 14.37
C ALA A 50 -12.82 -0.59 14.28
N TRP A 51 -12.86 0.59 13.66
CA TRP A 51 -11.71 1.48 13.53
C TRP A 51 -11.43 2.28 14.80
N THR A 52 -12.45 2.75 15.52
CA THR A 52 -12.30 3.61 16.70
C THR A 52 -11.32 3.04 17.75
N PRO A 53 -11.41 1.75 18.16
CA PRO A 53 -10.47 1.18 19.12
C PRO A 53 -9.03 1.23 18.61
N LEU A 54 -8.80 0.98 17.32
CA LEU A 54 -7.47 1.00 16.69
C LEU A 54 -6.90 2.42 16.61
N LEU A 55 -7.73 3.43 16.38
CA LEU A 55 -7.31 4.84 16.36
C LEU A 55 -6.89 5.33 17.77
N THR A 56 -7.57 4.83 18.81
CA THR A 56 -7.29 5.19 20.21
C THR A 56 -6.26 4.28 20.91
N ALA A 57 -5.89 3.17 20.28
CA ALA A 57 -4.96 2.20 20.86
C ALA A 57 -3.57 2.80 21.08
N ALA A 58 -2.81 2.16 21.96
CA ALA A 58 -1.39 2.45 22.18
C ALA A 58 -0.53 1.29 21.68
N GLY A 59 0.67 1.60 21.20
CA GLY A 59 1.63 0.58 20.75
C GLY A 59 1.27 -0.06 19.41
N ASN A 60 1.40 -1.38 19.31
CA ASN A 60 1.45 -2.10 18.03
C ASN A 60 0.14 -2.08 17.24
N THR A 61 -1.01 -2.09 17.92
CA THR A 61 -2.33 -2.14 17.25
C THR A 61 -2.81 -0.76 16.81
N LYS A 62 -2.09 0.31 17.18
CA LYS A 62 -2.48 1.69 16.85
C LYS A 62 -2.48 1.92 15.34
N VAL A 63 -3.58 2.47 14.85
CA VAL A 63 -3.70 2.98 13.50
C VAL A 63 -3.49 4.50 13.51
N VAL A 64 -2.63 4.99 12.63
CA VAL A 64 -2.37 6.42 12.45
C VAL A 64 -2.73 6.82 11.03
N LYS A 65 -3.64 7.79 10.88
CA LYS A 65 -3.96 8.36 9.58
C LYS A 65 -2.96 9.46 9.22
N THR A 66 -2.44 9.44 8.00
CA THR A 66 -1.65 10.55 7.46
C THR A 66 -2.54 11.77 7.21
N PRO A 67 -1.96 12.99 7.19
CA PRO A 67 -2.59 14.12 6.55
C PRO A 67 -2.99 13.78 5.10
N GLU A 68 -3.88 14.59 4.55
CA GLU A 68 -4.22 14.46 3.13
C GLU A 68 -3.06 14.91 2.27
N PHE A 69 -2.88 14.25 1.14
CA PHE A 69 -1.83 14.55 0.17
C PHE A 69 -2.39 14.62 -1.24
N ALA A 70 -1.62 15.24 -2.13
CA ALA A 70 -1.93 15.35 -3.54
C ALA A 70 -0.73 14.96 -4.41
N ASP A 71 -0.96 14.90 -5.72
CA ASP A 71 0.00 14.44 -6.73
C ASP A 71 0.56 13.03 -6.45
N PHE A 72 -0.24 12.19 -5.81
CA PHE A 72 0.16 10.83 -5.52
C PHE A 72 0.12 9.97 -6.78
N THR A 73 1.26 9.39 -7.14
CA THR A 73 1.41 8.53 -8.31
C THR A 73 2.03 7.21 -7.90
N VAL A 74 1.45 6.11 -8.38
CA VAL A 74 2.02 4.76 -8.25
C VAL A 74 2.48 4.32 -9.64
N PRO A 75 3.79 4.20 -9.89
CA PRO A 75 4.27 3.67 -11.15
C PRO A 75 3.96 2.17 -11.27
N GLY A 76 3.80 1.68 -12.50
CA GLY A 76 3.70 0.25 -12.78
C GLY A 76 5.03 -0.47 -12.50
N SER A 77 4.96 -1.76 -12.17
CA SER A 77 6.15 -2.61 -12.09
C SER A 77 6.55 -3.11 -13.47
N GLU A 78 7.85 -3.29 -13.65
CA GLU A 78 8.49 -3.74 -14.87
C GLU A 78 9.02 -5.18 -14.69
N PRO A 79 8.80 -6.07 -15.69
CA PRO A 79 9.30 -7.44 -15.65
C PRO A 79 10.83 -7.47 -15.72
N GLN A 80 11.43 -8.32 -14.89
CA GLN A 80 12.86 -8.59 -14.87
C GLN A 80 13.13 -9.97 -15.48
N PHE A 81 14.18 -10.07 -16.30
CA PHE A 81 14.59 -11.31 -16.96
C PHE A 81 16.07 -11.59 -16.72
N GLU A 82 16.39 -12.86 -16.47
CA GLU A 82 17.77 -13.34 -16.31
C GLU A 82 18.24 -14.09 -17.55
N GLY A 83 19.49 -13.89 -17.96
CA GLY A 83 20.13 -14.66 -19.04
C GLY A 83 19.63 -14.37 -20.47
N GLN A 84 18.82 -13.33 -20.66
CA GLN A 84 18.35 -12.91 -21.99
C GLN A 84 19.53 -12.45 -22.88
N ASN A 85 19.52 -12.84 -24.16
CA ASN A 85 20.59 -12.54 -25.13
C ASN A 85 21.98 -13.06 -24.72
N THR A 86 22.02 -14.10 -23.89
CA THR A 86 23.26 -14.79 -23.50
C THR A 86 23.20 -16.26 -23.87
N ASN A 87 24.35 -16.95 -23.92
CA ASN A 87 24.40 -18.41 -24.08
C ASN A 87 24.05 -19.18 -22.79
N ALA A 88 23.64 -18.49 -21.71
CA ALA A 88 23.30 -19.11 -20.44
C ALA A 88 21.92 -19.80 -20.46
N THR A 89 21.05 -19.47 -21.43
CA THR A 89 19.74 -20.09 -21.60
C THR A 89 19.59 -20.70 -23.00
N ILE A 90 18.73 -21.70 -23.14
CA ILE A 90 18.51 -22.38 -24.43
C ILE A 90 17.93 -21.36 -25.43
N GLY A 91 18.74 -20.98 -26.41
CA GLY A 91 18.36 -20.02 -27.46
C GLY A 91 18.41 -18.54 -27.05
N GLY A 92 19.04 -18.19 -25.91
CA GLY A 92 19.12 -16.80 -25.43
C GLY A 92 17.77 -16.21 -24.99
N LEU A 93 16.73 -17.04 -24.91
CA LEU A 93 15.43 -16.72 -24.35
C LEU A 93 15.59 -16.77 -22.83
N GLY A 94 15.76 -15.61 -22.19
CA GLY A 94 15.97 -15.52 -20.74
C GLY A 94 14.82 -16.12 -19.91
N TYR A 95 15.01 -16.21 -18.59
CA TYR A 95 13.98 -16.62 -17.64
C TYR A 95 13.34 -15.41 -16.97
N PHE A 96 12.03 -15.44 -16.75
CA PHE A 96 11.34 -14.41 -15.97
C PHE A 96 11.76 -14.53 -14.49
N ALA A 97 12.37 -13.48 -13.97
CA ALA A 97 12.92 -13.42 -12.60
C ALA A 97 11.96 -12.75 -11.61
N GLY A 98 10.93 -12.04 -12.09
CA GLY A 98 9.94 -11.38 -11.25
C GLY A 98 9.65 -9.95 -11.69
N LEU A 99 9.02 -9.17 -10.81
CA LEU A 99 8.70 -7.76 -10.99
C LEU A 99 9.58 -6.93 -10.05
N ASN A 100 10.04 -5.76 -10.49
CA ASN A 100 10.74 -4.83 -9.61
C ASN A 100 9.79 -4.20 -8.57
N ALA A 101 10.34 -3.74 -7.44
CA ALA A 101 9.57 -2.96 -6.48
C ALA A 101 9.15 -1.61 -7.09
N VAL A 102 7.95 -1.14 -6.74
CA VAL A 102 7.44 0.17 -7.21
C VAL A 102 7.58 1.21 -6.11
N GLN A 103 7.81 2.46 -6.50
CA GLN A 103 8.01 3.57 -5.56
C GLN A 103 6.92 4.63 -5.74
N PRO A 104 5.79 4.49 -5.03
CA PRO A 104 4.82 5.56 -4.94
C PRO A 104 5.41 6.84 -4.36
N LYS A 105 4.98 7.98 -4.90
CA LYS A 105 5.39 9.30 -4.45
C LYS A 105 4.24 10.29 -4.50
N GLY A 106 4.23 11.27 -3.61
CA GLY A 106 3.26 12.36 -3.58
C GLY A 106 3.76 13.54 -2.76
N ASN A 107 2.89 14.53 -2.53
CA ASN A 107 3.22 15.75 -1.80
C ASN A 107 2.22 16.03 -0.68
N PHE A 108 2.71 16.29 0.52
CA PHE A 108 1.97 16.99 1.56
C PHE A 108 2.11 18.49 1.35
N TYR A 109 1.01 19.23 1.48
CA TYR A 109 0.99 20.68 1.32
C TYR A 109 0.75 21.37 2.67
N GLY A 110 1.51 22.41 2.97
CA GLY A 110 1.34 23.23 4.17
C GLY A 110 1.58 22.48 5.49
N LEU A 111 2.41 21.43 5.47
CA LEU A 111 2.66 20.58 6.62
C LEU A 111 3.39 21.34 7.75
N PRO A 112 2.81 21.42 8.96
CA PRO A 112 3.50 21.95 10.13
C PRO A 112 4.73 21.12 10.52
N SER A 113 5.74 21.75 11.13
CA SER A 113 7.01 21.07 11.45
C SER A 113 6.86 19.94 12.47
N ASP A 114 5.95 20.08 13.43
CA ASP A 114 5.62 19.06 14.43
C ASP A 114 4.98 17.82 13.79
N VAL A 115 4.01 18.00 12.89
CA VAL A 115 3.39 16.91 12.12
C VAL A 115 4.42 16.23 11.23
N ARG A 116 5.34 17.00 10.62
CA ARG A 116 6.46 16.43 9.85
C ARG A 116 7.36 15.55 10.71
N THR A 117 7.70 15.99 11.91
CA THR A 117 8.51 15.21 12.84
C THR A 117 7.80 13.92 13.21
N GLN A 118 6.49 13.96 13.48
CA GLN A 118 5.70 12.76 13.76
C GLN A 118 5.66 11.79 12.57
N LEU A 119 5.45 12.30 11.35
CA LEU A 119 5.48 11.46 10.15
C LEU A 119 6.86 10.88 9.90
N SER A 120 7.93 11.57 10.30
CA SER A 120 9.30 11.08 10.13
C SER A 120 9.62 9.91 11.07
N LEU A 121 8.90 9.74 12.18
CA LEU A 121 9.03 8.54 13.03
C LEU A 121 8.59 7.27 12.32
N LEU A 122 7.70 7.37 11.33
CA LEU A 122 7.25 6.23 10.53
C LEU A 122 8.34 5.71 9.58
N GLN A 123 9.41 6.48 9.34
CA GLN A 123 10.53 6.04 8.51
C GLN A 123 11.23 4.84 9.15
N ASP A 124 11.51 4.94 10.46
CA ASP A 124 12.14 3.87 11.24
C ASP A 124 11.26 2.62 11.29
N GLU A 125 9.94 2.78 11.37
CA GLU A 125 8.96 1.68 11.39
C GLU A 125 8.82 0.95 10.05
N SER A 126 9.33 1.55 8.97
CA SER A 126 9.18 1.04 7.60
C SER A 126 10.46 0.45 7.01
N ALA A 127 11.52 0.30 7.81
CA ALA A 127 12.78 -0.23 7.32
C ALA A 127 12.61 -1.66 6.75
N PRO A 128 13.24 -1.98 5.61
CA PRO A 128 13.12 -3.28 4.99
C PRO A 128 13.72 -4.36 5.90
N GLY A 129 13.01 -5.49 6.04
CA GLY A 129 13.43 -6.60 6.90
C GLY A 129 13.01 -6.48 8.36
N LEU A 130 12.25 -5.46 8.74
CA LEU A 130 11.62 -5.39 10.06
C LEU A 130 10.46 -6.38 10.21
N ASP A 131 10.37 -6.96 11.40
CA ASP A 131 9.26 -7.80 11.85
C ASP A 131 8.85 -7.40 13.28
N PRO A 132 7.65 -6.84 13.51
CA PRO A 132 6.64 -6.51 12.49
C PRO A 132 7.04 -5.28 11.66
N GLY A 133 6.81 -5.35 10.34
CA GLY A 133 6.95 -4.22 9.43
C GLY A 133 5.79 -3.23 9.50
N LEU A 134 5.65 -2.37 8.48
CA LEU A 134 4.59 -1.38 8.37
C LEU A 134 3.60 -1.73 7.25
N THR A 135 2.31 -1.51 7.49
CA THR A 135 1.24 -1.70 6.50
C THR A 135 0.39 -0.44 6.37
N ALA A 136 -0.20 -0.27 5.19
CA ALA A 136 -1.03 0.87 4.84
C ALA A 136 -2.38 0.43 4.26
N TYR A 137 -3.45 1.02 4.76
CA TYR A 137 -4.76 1.02 4.13
C TYR A 137 -4.90 2.30 3.31
N PHE A 138 -5.24 2.20 2.02
CA PHE A 138 -5.36 3.39 1.17
C PHE A 138 -6.76 3.94 1.26
N LEU A 139 -6.87 5.25 1.48
CA LEU A 139 -8.14 5.96 1.61
C LEU A 139 -8.37 6.78 0.33
N LEU A 140 -9.44 6.45 -0.39
CA LEU A 140 -9.79 7.13 -1.63
C LEU A 140 -10.57 8.42 -1.38
N THR A 141 -10.55 9.32 -2.36
CA THR A 141 -11.25 10.63 -2.29
C THR A 141 -12.76 10.51 -2.08
N ASP A 142 -13.38 9.44 -2.55
CA ASP A 142 -14.81 9.14 -2.35
C ASP A 142 -15.13 8.44 -1.01
N GLY A 143 -14.12 8.20 -0.18
CA GLY A 143 -14.26 7.58 1.13
C GLY A 143 -14.22 6.05 1.12
N ARG A 144 -13.93 5.41 -0.03
CA ARG A 144 -13.62 3.97 -0.09
C ARG A 144 -12.27 3.64 0.54
N ILE A 145 -12.11 2.37 0.91
CA ILE A 145 -10.89 1.82 1.51
C ILE A 145 -10.33 0.74 0.58
N VAL A 146 -9.03 0.79 0.33
CA VAL A 146 -8.26 -0.28 -0.32
C VAL A 146 -7.43 -1.01 0.72
N TYR A 147 -7.52 -2.33 0.73
CA TYR A 147 -6.82 -3.21 1.67
C TYR A 147 -6.36 -4.49 0.97
N SER A 148 -5.48 -5.26 1.60
CA SER A 148 -5.02 -6.56 1.09
C SER A 148 -5.85 -7.70 1.69
N LYS A 149 -6.21 -8.68 0.85
CA LYS A 149 -6.89 -9.90 1.28
C LYS A 149 -6.07 -11.12 0.87
N ASP A 150 -5.59 -11.87 1.83
CA ASP A 150 -4.84 -13.09 1.56
C ASP A 150 -5.74 -14.13 0.86
N PRO A 151 -5.37 -14.63 -0.33
CA PRO A 151 -6.19 -15.57 -1.10
C PRO A 151 -6.23 -16.98 -0.48
N THR A 152 -5.27 -17.34 0.36
CA THR A 152 -5.17 -18.64 1.02
C THR A 152 -5.89 -18.64 2.37
N THR A 153 -5.66 -17.62 3.19
CA THR A 153 -6.24 -17.56 4.54
C THR A 153 -7.55 -16.77 4.61
N GLY A 154 -7.79 -15.88 3.63
CA GLY A 154 -8.91 -14.93 3.67
C GLY A 154 -8.69 -13.73 4.59
N ASN A 155 -7.53 -13.65 5.23
CA ASN A 155 -7.18 -12.61 6.19
C ASN A 155 -7.20 -11.21 5.56
N ILE A 156 -7.73 -10.24 6.29
CA ILE A 156 -7.86 -8.84 5.87
C ILE A 156 -6.77 -8.01 6.54
N GLY A 157 -5.88 -7.42 5.76
CA GLY A 157 -4.74 -6.65 6.24
C GLY A 157 -4.50 -5.38 5.44
N GLY A 158 -3.56 -4.56 5.93
CA GLY A 158 -3.03 -3.45 5.15
C GLY A 158 -2.12 -3.95 4.02
N ILE A 159 -1.80 -3.06 3.09
CA ILE A 159 -0.81 -3.29 2.04
C ILE A 159 0.58 -3.06 2.67
N PRO A 160 1.51 -4.03 2.63
CA PRO A 160 2.84 -3.86 3.20
C PRO A 160 3.60 -2.73 2.49
N ILE A 161 4.20 -1.83 3.26
CA ILE A 161 5.03 -0.73 2.75
C ILE A 161 6.41 -0.77 3.39
N THR A 162 7.42 -0.33 2.64
CA THR A 162 8.80 -0.20 3.14
C THR A 162 9.42 1.12 2.71
N ASN A 163 10.51 1.54 3.35
CA ASN A 163 11.26 2.76 3.00
C ASN A 163 10.37 4.01 2.91
N PHE A 164 9.43 4.16 3.85
CA PHE A 164 8.67 5.39 3.97
C PHE A 164 9.62 6.55 4.27
N TYR A 165 9.42 7.67 3.59
CA TYR A 165 10.20 8.88 3.83
C TYR A 165 9.33 10.13 3.68
N VAL A 166 9.73 11.20 4.39
CA VAL A 166 9.21 12.55 4.19
C VAL A 166 10.38 13.49 3.94
N GLY A 167 10.42 14.06 2.73
CA GLY A 167 11.43 15.00 2.28
C GLY A 167 11.43 16.32 3.03
N SER A 168 12.49 17.10 2.81
CA SER A 168 12.59 18.47 3.31
C SER A 168 11.52 19.38 2.73
N LEU A 169 11.35 20.54 3.37
CA LEU A 169 10.43 21.58 2.92
C LEU A 169 10.91 22.12 1.56
N ASP A 170 10.05 22.01 0.56
CA ASP A 170 10.21 22.65 -0.75
C ASP A 170 9.44 23.99 -0.74
N LEU A 171 10.17 25.06 -1.03
CA LEU A 171 9.69 26.44 -1.06
C LEU A 171 9.57 26.88 -2.51
N GLY A 172 8.36 26.80 -3.09
CA GLY A 172 8.11 27.17 -4.48
C GLY A 172 8.11 28.68 -4.79
N GLY A 173 8.50 29.53 -3.84
CA GLY A 173 8.51 30.99 -3.99
C GLY A 173 7.16 31.68 -3.73
N LEU A 174 7.02 32.93 -4.21
CA LEU A 174 5.85 33.77 -3.95
C LEU A 174 4.56 33.11 -4.50
N ARG A 175 3.58 32.85 -3.62
CA ARG A 175 2.28 32.21 -3.91
C ARG A 175 2.30 30.71 -4.20
N ALA A 176 3.46 30.04 -4.15
CA ALA A 176 3.48 28.59 -4.14
C ALA A 176 3.20 28.09 -2.72
N LEU A 177 2.41 27.02 -2.61
CA LEU A 177 2.26 26.32 -1.34
C LEU A 177 3.56 25.59 -1.03
N ASN A 178 4.00 25.73 0.21
CA ASN A 178 5.09 24.91 0.72
C ASN A 178 4.67 23.45 0.66
N LYS A 179 5.58 22.58 0.22
CA LYS A 179 5.29 21.14 0.10
C LYS A 179 6.41 20.31 0.68
N ASN A 180 6.06 19.12 1.13
CA ASN A 180 6.98 18.06 1.52
C ASN A 180 6.68 16.85 0.64
N GLY A 181 7.63 16.50 -0.22
CA GLY A 181 7.54 15.25 -0.98
C GLY A 181 7.61 14.07 -0.02
N PHE A 182 6.84 13.02 -0.28
CA PHE A 182 6.92 11.77 0.47
C PHE A 182 6.83 10.60 -0.49
N GLY A 183 7.25 9.44 -0.03
CA GLY A 183 7.13 8.20 -0.78
C GLY A 183 7.41 6.99 0.08
N PHE A 184 7.22 5.83 -0.52
CA PHE A 184 7.51 4.52 0.05
C PHE A 184 7.71 3.52 -1.09
N SER A 185 8.03 2.29 -0.74
CA SER A 185 8.21 1.17 -1.66
C SER A 185 7.14 0.11 -1.43
N LEU A 186 6.61 -0.44 -2.52
CA LEU A 186 5.71 -1.58 -2.57
C LEU A 186 6.38 -2.73 -3.33
N ALA A 187 5.98 -3.97 -3.03
CA ALA A 187 6.38 -5.13 -3.81
C ALA A 187 5.90 -5.01 -5.27
N GLY A 188 6.57 -5.70 -6.20
CA GLY A 188 6.25 -5.58 -7.62
C GLY A 188 4.85 -6.06 -8.03
N ASP A 189 4.25 -6.94 -7.23
CA ASP A 189 2.90 -7.50 -7.41
C ASP A 189 1.93 -7.10 -6.28
N TRP A 190 2.15 -5.93 -5.67
CA TRP A 190 1.36 -5.43 -4.54
C TRP A 190 -0.15 -5.36 -4.82
N ASP A 191 -0.54 -5.22 -6.09
CA ASP A 191 -1.91 -5.05 -6.57
C ASP A 191 -2.65 -6.36 -6.84
N LYS A 192 -1.98 -7.52 -6.71
CA LYS A 192 -2.57 -8.83 -7.03
C LYS A 192 -3.74 -9.22 -6.12
N ASN A 193 -3.64 -8.87 -4.84
CA ASN A 193 -4.54 -9.35 -3.77
C ASN A 193 -5.29 -8.21 -3.07
N ILE A 194 -5.41 -7.05 -3.72
CA ILE A 194 -6.11 -5.91 -3.12
C ILE A 194 -7.62 -6.00 -3.36
N GLN A 195 -8.37 -5.43 -2.43
CA GLN A 195 -9.82 -5.30 -2.49
C GLN A 195 -10.21 -3.85 -2.20
N VAL A 196 -11.31 -3.41 -2.82
CA VAL A 196 -11.89 -2.09 -2.59
C VAL A 196 -13.26 -2.25 -1.99
N VAL A 197 -13.51 -1.53 -0.90
CA VAL A 197 -14.82 -1.53 -0.24
C VAL A 197 -15.33 -0.12 -0.04
N GLN A 198 -16.65 0.02 -0.14
CA GLN A 198 -17.38 1.18 0.34
C GLN A 198 -17.79 0.93 1.80
N PRO A 199 -17.20 1.64 2.78
CA PRO A 199 -17.67 1.61 4.16
C PRO A 199 -19.00 2.35 4.31
N SER A 200 -19.69 2.13 5.45
CA SER A 200 -20.92 2.85 5.81
C SER A 200 -20.69 4.30 6.26
N PHE A 201 -19.43 4.73 6.31
CA PHE A 201 -18.98 6.07 6.68
C PHE A 201 -17.99 6.60 5.63
N ASN A 202 -17.66 7.89 5.65
CA ASN A 202 -16.61 8.41 4.78
C ASN A 202 -15.23 8.18 5.42
N ALA A 203 -14.45 7.21 4.91
CA ALA A 203 -13.19 6.84 5.55
C ALA A 203 -12.12 7.94 5.52
N ARG A 204 -12.11 8.77 4.47
CA ARG A 204 -11.24 9.94 4.38
C ARG A 204 -11.52 10.89 5.54
N GLN A 205 -12.78 11.19 5.84
CA GLN A 205 -13.13 12.17 6.88
C GLN A 205 -13.11 11.57 8.29
N ALA A 206 -13.72 10.41 8.49
CA ALA A 206 -13.98 9.88 9.83
C ALA A 206 -12.75 9.26 10.51
N LEU A 207 -11.71 8.91 9.75
CA LEU A 207 -10.46 8.37 10.31
C LEU A 207 -9.43 9.47 10.62
N ALA A 208 -9.76 10.75 10.41
CA ALA A 208 -8.94 11.85 10.90
C ALA A 208 -9.03 11.86 12.44
N GLY A 209 -7.87 11.72 13.10
CA GLY A 209 -7.80 11.53 14.55
C GLY A 209 -8.55 12.60 15.35
N VAL A 210 -9.14 12.15 16.46
CA VAL A 210 -9.50 12.99 17.62
C VAL A 210 -8.24 13.62 18.20
#